data_AF-A0A0T6DRM0-F1
#
_entry.id   AF-A0A0T6DRM0-F1
#
_cell.length_a   1.000
_cell.length_b   1.000
_cell.length_c   1.000
_cell.angle_alpha   90.00
_cell.angle_beta   90.00
_cell.angle_gamma   90.00
#
_symmetry.space_group_name_H-M   'P 1'
#
loop_
_entity.id
_entity.type
_entity.pdbx_description
1 polymer ?
#
loop_
_entity_poly.entity_id
_entity_poly.type
_entity_poly.pdbx_seq_one_letter_code
_entity_poly.pdbx_strand_id
1 'polypeptide(L)'
;MPSVQIVILAKSVKHGEHCVAGKCISTRRWYRPVSNLAGAELNHNQVMYRNIHGTYSVRPLQKIQMSFLQHAPLIHQPDNYLIDGIMWQQKYKINLDELD
;
A
#
# COMPACT_ATOMS: atom_id res chain seq x y z
N MET A 1 -15.55 -2.33 -4.00
CA MET A 1 -14.85 -1.03 -3.97
C MET A 1 -13.86 -0.98 -5.13
N PRO A 2 -13.62 0.20 -5.75
CA PRO A 2 -12.61 0.32 -6.78
C PRO A 2 -11.22 0.05 -6.20
N SER A 3 -10.39 -0.67 -6.94
CA SER A 3 -9.02 -0.97 -6.53
C SER A 3 -8.02 -0.10 -7.27
N VAL A 4 -6.94 0.31 -6.58
CA VAL A 4 -5.85 1.12 -7.11
C VAL A 4 -4.61 0.24 -7.27
N GLN A 5 -3.91 0.38 -8.39
CA GLN A 5 -2.59 -0.23 -8.59
C GLN A 5 -1.51 0.72 -8.10
N ILE A 6 -0.77 0.29 -7.08
CA ILE A 6 0.24 1.08 -6.39
C ILE A 6 1.58 0.36 -6.53
N VAL A 7 2.60 1.08 -6.96
CA VAL A 7 3.98 0.62 -6.80
C VAL A 7 4.46 0.99 -5.40
N ILE A 8 4.87 -0.02 -4.63
CA ILE A 8 5.48 0.20 -3.33
C ILE A 8 6.85 0.83 -3.51
N LEU A 9 7.03 2.02 -2.92
CA LEU A 9 8.29 2.78 -2.98
C LEU A 9 8.96 2.87 -1.62
N ALA A 10 8.19 2.76 -0.54
CA ALA A 10 8.72 2.74 0.82
C ALA A 10 8.07 1.61 1.63
N LYS A 11 8.91 0.91 2.38
CA LYS A 11 8.51 0.02 3.47
C LYS A 11 9.51 0.17 4.60
N SER A 12 9.04 0.46 5.80
CA SER A 12 9.85 0.44 7.03
C SER A 12 9.14 -0.33 8.13
N VAL A 13 9.90 -0.76 9.13
CA VAL A 13 9.41 -1.49 10.30
C VAL A 13 9.81 -0.72 11.55
N LYS A 14 8.86 -0.45 12.44
CA LYS A 14 9.08 0.22 13.72
C LYS A 14 8.27 -0.48 14.80
N HIS A 15 8.93 -0.94 15.85
CA HIS A 15 8.29 -1.68 16.97
C HIS A 15 7.39 -2.87 16.54
N GLY A 16 7.71 -3.52 15.42
CA GLY A 16 6.92 -4.64 14.88
C GLY A 16 5.77 -4.24 13.96
N GLU A 17 5.47 -2.94 13.88
CA GLU A 17 4.50 -2.38 12.94
C GLU A 17 5.19 -1.87 11.67
N HIS A 18 4.39 -1.65 10.62
CA HIS A 18 4.88 -1.36 9.28
C HIS A 18 4.32 -0.04 8.73
N CYS A 19 5.21 0.80 8.20
CA CYS A 19 4.81 1.89 7.31
C CYS A 19 5.05 1.44 5.87
N VAL A 20 4.03 1.57 5.03
CA VAL A 20 4.10 1.30 3.59
C VAL A 20 3.62 2.54 2.87
N ALA A 21 4.32 2.94 1.80
CA ALA A 21 3.85 3.99 0.91
C ALA A 21 4.25 3.69 -0.53
N GLY A 22 3.44 4.19 -1.46
CA GLY A 22 3.65 3.96 -2.87
C GLY A 22 2.92 4.95 -3.75
N LYS A 23 3.14 4.83 -5.05
CA LYS A 23 2.58 5.73 -6.06
C LYS A 23 1.66 4.95 -7.00
N CYS A 24 0.50 5.50 -7.30
CA CYS A 24 -0.37 4.95 -8.33
C CYS A 24 0.23 5.23 -9.71
N ILE A 25 0.34 4.21 -10.56
CA ILE A 25 0.99 4.35 -11.87
C ILE A 25 0.18 5.27 -12.79
N SER A 26 -1.14 5.09 -12.84
CA SER A 26 -2.01 5.83 -13.76
C SER A 26 -2.20 7.29 -13.35
N THR A 27 -2.34 7.56 -12.06
CA THR A 27 -2.66 8.92 -11.56
C THR A 27 -1.46 9.66 -11.00
N ARG A 28 -0.32 8.97 -10.81
CA ARG A 28 0.89 9.48 -10.16
C ARG A 28 0.68 10.00 -8.73
N ARG A 29 -0.47 9.71 -8.10
CA ARG A 29 -0.77 10.09 -6.71
C ARG A 29 -0.08 9.17 -5.71
N TRP A 30 0.30 9.74 -4.58
CA TRP A 30 0.81 8.99 -3.43
C TRP A 30 -0.32 8.35 -2.64
N TYR A 31 -0.02 7.16 -2.12
CA TYR A 31 -0.88 6.39 -1.25
C TYR A 31 -0.05 5.84 -0.10
N ARG A 32 -0.46 6.19 1.12
CA ARG A 32 0.04 5.65 2.37
C ARG A 32 -1.09 4.90 3.08
N PRO A 33 -1.20 3.57 2.94
CA PRO A 33 -2.16 2.78 3.71
C PRO A 33 -1.92 2.95 5.22
N VAL A 34 -3.00 3.17 5.96
CA VAL A 34 -3.00 3.29 7.44
C VAL A 34 -4.09 2.41 8.05
N SER A 35 -3.87 1.94 9.28
CA SER A 35 -4.78 1.02 9.97
C SER A 35 -5.97 1.72 10.64
N ASN A 36 -5.87 3.04 10.88
CA ASN A 36 -6.93 3.86 11.44
C ASN A 36 -6.87 5.32 10.96
N LEU A 37 -7.88 6.11 11.33
CA LEU A 37 -7.99 7.53 10.95
C LEU A 37 -6.95 8.44 11.62
N ALA A 38 -6.27 7.96 12.67
CA ALA A 38 -5.16 8.68 13.29
C ALA A 38 -3.82 8.45 12.56
N GLY A 39 -3.83 7.73 11.43
CA GLY A 39 -2.64 7.52 10.60
C GLY A 39 -1.69 6.44 11.15
N ALA A 40 -2.20 5.52 11.99
CA ALA A 40 -1.39 4.48 12.60
C ALA A 40 -0.79 3.52 11.57
N GLU A 41 0.36 2.97 11.95
CA GLU A 41 1.06 1.93 11.21
C GLU A 41 0.20 0.67 11.01
N LEU A 42 0.64 -0.19 10.09
CA LEU A 42 -0.01 -1.44 9.73
C LEU A 42 0.64 -2.61 10.45
N ASN A 43 -0.18 -3.54 10.95
CA ASN A 43 0.35 -4.76 11.53
C ASN A 43 0.86 -5.73 10.44
N HIS A 44 1.53 -6.81 10.88
CA HIS A 44 2.12 -7.79 9.98
C HIS A 44 1.13 -8.35 8.94
N ASN A 45 -0.10 -8.68 9.36
CA ASN A 45 -1.11 -9.27 8.48
C ASN A 45 -1.64 -8.25 7.46
N GLN A 46 -1.74 -6.98 7.84
CA GLN A 46 -2.24 -5.91 6.99
C GLN A 46 -1.27 -5.53 5.85
N VAL A 47 0.02 -5.85 5.97
CA VAL A 47 1.01 -5.63 4.90
C VAL A 47 1.25 -6.85 4.01
N MET A 48 0.40 -7.86 4.13
CA MET A 48 0.49 -9.06 3.30
C MET A 48 -0.28 -8.88 2.00
N TYR A 49 0.23 -9.49 0.93
CA TYR A 49 -0.47 -9.62 -0.33
C TYR A 49 -0.53 -11.10 -0.76
N ARG A 50 -1.51 -11.43 -1.60
CA ARG A 50 -1.67 -12.76 -2.20
C ARG A 50 -1.36 -12.72 -3.69
N ASN A 51 -0.72 -13.76 -4.18
CA ASN A 51 -0.55 -14.06 -5.61
C ASN A 51 -0.70 -15.57 -5.86
N ILE A 52 -0.41 -16.03 -7.07
CA ILE A 52 -0.49 -17.45 -7.46
C ILE A 52 0.51 -18.36 -6.71
N HIS A 53 1.57 -17.79 -6.14
CA HIS A 53 2.62 -18.53 -5.43
C HIS A 53 2.37 -18.63 -3.92
N GLY A 54 1.53 -17.76 -3.37
CA GLY A 54 1.19 -17.77 -1.95
C GLY A 54 0.88 -16.39 -1.40
N THR A 55 1.08 -16.26 -0.09
CA THR A 55 0.88 -15.03 0.68
C THR A 55 2.23 -14.54 1.20
N TYR A 56 2.57 -13.29 0.91
CA TYR A 56 3.87 -12.70 1.24
C TYR A 56 3.72 -11.28 1.76
N SER A 57 4.67 -10.80 2.54
CA SER A 57 4.72 -9.40 2.94
C SER A 57 5.22 -8.53 1.79
N VAL A 58 4.61 -7.36 1.58
CA VAL A 58 5.02 -6.43 0.51
C VAL A 58 6.49 -6.02 0.65
N ARG A 59 7.12 -5.65 -0.45
CA ARG A 59 8.48 -5.13 -0.54
C ARG A 59 8.51 -3.95 -1.52
N PRO A 60 9.50 -3.04 -1.40
CA PRO A 60 9.72 -2.02 -2.41
C PRO A 60 9.85 -2.62 -3.82
N LEU A 61 9.49 -1.82 -4.83
CA LEU A 61 9.48 -2.20 -6.25
C LEU A 61 8.51 -3.35 -6.56
N GLN A 62 7.37 -3.40 -5.85
CA GLN A 62 6.28 -4.32 -6.17
C GLN A 62 5.03 -3.55 -6.58
N LYS A 63 4.35 -4.02 -7.62
CA LYS A 63 3.04 -3.51 -8.03
C LYS A 63 1.95 -4.28 -7.29
N ILE A 64 1.24 -3.59 -6.41
CA ILE A 64 0.21 -4.17 -5.54
C ILE A 64 -1.12 -3.49 -5.83
N GLN A 65 -2.15 -4.30 -5.97
CA GLN A 65 -3.53 -3.87 -6.07
C GLN A 65 -4.12 -3.80 -4.66
N MET A 66 -4.57 -2.61 -4.27
CA MET A 66 -5.17 -2.31 -2.97
C MET A 66 -6.55 -1.68 -3.14
N SER A 67 -7.37 -1.77 -2.12
CA SER A 67 -8.60 -1.01 -1.97
C SER A 67 -8.63 -0.32 -0.60
N PHE A 68 -9.41 0.75 -0.50
CA PHE A 68 -9.42 1.65 0.65
C PHE A 68 -10.86 2.02 0.99
N LEU A 69 -11.13 2.23 2.28
CA LEU A 69 -12.43 2.72 2.74
C LEU A 69 -12.61 4.19 2.39
N GLN A 70 -11.61 5.01 2.73
CA GLN A 70 -11.64 6.44 2.53
C GLN A 70 -10.23 7.05 2.57
N HIS A 71 -10.13 8.28 2.04
CA HIS A 71 -8.98 9.15 2.27
C HIS A 71 -8.99 9.61 3.74
N ALA A 72 -7.83 9.58 4.40
CA ALA A 72 -7.66 9.89 5.83
C ALA A 72 -6.48 10.86 6.05
N PRO A 73 -6.48 12.04 5.41
CA PRO A 73 -5.34 12.95 5.42
C PRO A 73 -5.07 13.52 6.82
N LEU A 74 -3.80 13.66 7.17
CA LEU A 74 -3.33 14.44 8.32
C LEU A 74 -2.49 15.62 7.83
N ILE A 75 -2.36 16.67 8.64
CA ILE A 75 -1.60 17.89 8.29
C ILE A 75 -0.20 17.57 7.74
N HIS A 76 0.50 16.61 8.37
CA HIS A 76 1.86 16.22 8.00
C HIS A 76 1.91 14.95 7.12
N GLN A 77 0.76 14.32 6.84
CA GLN A 77 0.63 13.09 6.05
C GLN A 77 -0.65 13.15 5.20
N PRO A 78 -0.68 14.02 4.17
CA PRO A 78 -1.87 14.20 3.34
C PRO A 78 -2.20 12.96 2.50
N ASP A 79 -1.25 12.06 2.32
CA ASP A 79 -1.38 10.87 1.46
C ASP A 79 -1.95 9.64 2.19
N ASN A 80 -2.44 9.78 3.43
CA ASN A 80 -2.98 8.68 4.21
C ASN A 80 -4.33 8.18 3.66
N TYR A 81 -4.47 6.87 3.49
CA TYR A 81 -5.72 6.20 3.11
C TYR A 81 -6.01 5.04 4.05
N LEU A 82 -7.22 5.01 4.59
CA LEU A 82 -7.66 3.94 5.49
C LEU A 82 -7.90 2.66 4.70
N ILE A 83 -7.23 1.57 5.10
CA ILE A 83 -7.43 0.26 4.47
C ILE A 83 -8.83 -0.30 4.78
N ASP A 84 -9.35 -1.13 3.88
CA ASP A 84 -10.65 -1.81 4.04
C ASP A 84 -10.56 -3.21 4.63
N GLY A 85 -9.35 -3.64 5.03
CA GLY A 85 -9.10 -4.98 5.55
C GLY A 85 -9.13 -6.08 4.48
N ILE A 86 -9.32 -5.74 3.21
CA ILE A 86 -9.26 -6.71 2.11
C ILE A 86 -7.80 -7.05 1.80
N MET A 87 -7.54 -8.34 1.63
CA MET A 87 -6.23 -8.85 1.27
C MET A 87 -5.72 -8.24 -0.03
N TRP A 88 -4.56 -7.59 0.02
CA TRP A 88 -3.92 -7.02 -1.16
C TRP A 88 -3.55 -8.09 -2.18
N GLN A 89 -3.49 -7.72 -3.46
CA GLN A 89 -3.21 -8.65 -4.54
C GLN A 89 -2.00 -8.22 -5.36
N GLN A 90 -1.14 -9.16 -5.73
CA GLN A 90 -0.09 -8.93 -6.73
C GLN A 90 -0.42 -9.74 -7.97
N LYS A 91 -0.90 -9.06 -9.02
CA LYS A 91 -1.24 -9.67 -10.31
C LYS A 91 -0.25 -9.37 -11.42
N TYR A 92 0.64 -8.42 -11.20
CA TYR A 92 1.52 -7.87 -12.23
C TYR A 92 2.92 -7.65 -11.67
N LYS A 93 3.93 -7.85 -12.52
CA LYS A 93 5.29 -7.39 -12.24
C LYS A 93 5.38 -5.89 -12.49
N ILE A 94 6.28 -5.22 -11.78
CA ILE A 94 6.65 -3.85 -12.13
C ILE A 94 7.58 -3.90 -13.35
N ASN A 95 7.41 -2.99 -14.30
CA ASN A 95 8.48 -2.63 -15.22
C ASN A 95 9.08 -1.29 -14.77
N LEU A 96 10.41 -1.19 -14.73
CA LEU A 96 11.10 0.01 -14.22
C LEU A 96 10.73 1.27 -15.01
N ASP A 97 10.47 1.13 -16.31
CA ASP A 97 10.03 2.21 -17.19
C ASP A 97 8.67 2.83 -16.76
N GLU A 98 7.91 2.18 -15.87
CA GLU A 98 6.66 2.72 -15.33
C GLU A 98 6.86 3.76 -14.22
N LEU A 99 8.11 3.95 -13.74
CA LEU A 99 8.43 4.83 -12.63
C LEU A 99 8.81 6.26 -13.05
N ASP A 100 9.18 6.49 -14.31
CA ASP A 100 9.61 7.79 -14.87
C ASP A 100 8.45 8.76 -15.04
#